data_AF-A0A5K1K0G9-F1
#
_entry.id   AF-A0A5K1K0G9-F1
#
_cell.length_a   1.000
_cell.length_b   1.000
_cell.length_c   1.000
_cell.angle_alpha   90.00
_cell.angle_beta   90.00
_cell.angle_gamma   90.00
#
_symmetry.space_group_name_H-M   'P 1'
#
loop_
_entity.id
_entity.type
_entity.pdbx_description
1 polymer ?
#
loop_
_entity_poly.entity_id
_entity_poly.type
_entity_poly.pdbx_seq_one_letter_code
_entity_poly.pdbx_strand_id
1 'polypeptide(L)'
;SDQQPEFEEEGAEAAEQEDADDEGINLHSYPIRCSFSFTKEGSFVIDNISYYSDAKVGTELTAEADWKRRGFYLGPQFDTLDVSLQDEFDKFMQERGINETLAYFVPEYAEYKEQKEYVSWLTNVKSFVEA
;
A
#
# COMPACT_ATOMS: atom_id res chain seq x y z
N SER A 1 -23.18 -42.07 34.53
CA SER A 1 -23.12 -42.32 33.09
C SER A 1 -22.99 -40.98 32.41
N ASP A 2 -21.78 -40.46 32.40
CA ASP A 2 -21.43 -39.19 31.75
C ASP A 2 -21.07 -39.50 30.31
N GLN A 3 -21.83 -38.96 29.36
CA GLN A 3 -21.49 -38.93 27.94
C GLN A 3 -21.11 -37.49 27.61
N GLN A 4 -19.80 -37.25 27.52
CA GLN A 4 -19.27 -36.04 26.87
C GLN A 4 -19.63 -36.10 25.38
N PRO A 5 -19.99 -34.98 24.74
CA PRO A 5 -20.04 -34.92 23.28
C PRO A 5 -18.60 -34.87 22.74
N GLU A 6 -18.26 -35.80 21.86
CA GLU A 6 -17.05 -35.80 21.04
C GLU A 6 -17.06 -34.55 20.15
N PHE A 7 -16.04 -33.70 20.30
CA PHE A 7 -15.75 -32.63 19.35
C PHE A 7 -14.85 -33.24 18.28
N GLU A 8 -15.36 -33.34 17.06
CA GLU A 8 -14.60 -33.77 15.89
C GLU A 8 -13.45 -32.77 15.66
N GLU A 9 -12.23 -33.30 15.78
CA GLU A 9 -10.97 -32.61 15.50
C GLU A 9 -10.82 -32.50 13.96
N GLU A 10 -11.55 -31.60 13.34
CA GLU A 10 -11.34 -31.24 11.93
C GLU A 10 -10.19 -30.24 11.83
N GLY A 11 -9.03 -30.79 11.47
CA GLY A 11 -8.06 -30.19 10.56
C GLY A 11 -7.54 -28.80 10.95
N ALA A 12 -6.34 -28.79 11.53
CA ALA A 12 -5.46 -27.64 11.41
C ALA A 12 -5.25 -27.33 9.92
N GLU A 13 -6.03 -26.38 9.40
CA GLU A 13 -5.70 -25.70 8.16
C GLU A 13 -4.37 -25.00 8.43
N ALA A 14 -3.32 -25.54 7.80
CA ALA A 14 -2.01 -24.96 7.78
C ALA A 14 -2.17 -23.46 7.52
N ALA A 15 -1.56 -22.64 8.37
CA ALA A 15 -1.34 -21.26 8.04
C ALA A 15 -0.70 -21.26 6.65
N GLU A 16 -1.47 -20.82 5.65
CA GLU A 16 -0.95 -20.47 4.35
C GLU A 16 0.04 -19.35 4.65
N GLN A 17 1.29 -19.75 4.82
CA GLN A 17 2.42 -18.89 4.60
C GLN A 17 2.27 -18.53 3.14
N GLU A 18 1.64 -17.39 2.87
CA GLU A 18 1.91 -16.63 1.66
C GLU A 18 3.42 -16.31 1.75
N ASP A 19 4.25 -17.30 1.44
CA ASP A 19 5.47 -17.06 0.68
C ASP A 19 4.95 -16.31 -0.54
N ALA A 20 4.94 -14.97 -0.43
CA ALA A 20 4.77 -14.13 -1.57
C ALA A 20 5.91 -14.52 -2.48
N ASP A 21 5.60 -15.40 -3.43
CA ASP A 21 6.47 -15.79 -4.50
C ASP A 21 7.03 -14.49 -5.06
N ASP A 22 8.31 -14.22 -4.77
CA ASP A 22 9.13 -13.19 -5.41
C ASP A 22 9.40 -13.64 -6.86
N GLU A 23 8.35 -14.07 -7.57
CA GLU A 23 8.30 -14.02 -9.02
C GLU A 23 8.21 -12.54 -9.36
N GLY A 24 9.40 -11.91 -9.35
CA GLY A 24 9.61 -10.50 -9.52
C GLY A 24 8.65 -9.93 -10.54
N ILE A 25 7.60 -9.27 -10.03
CA ILE A 25 6.81 -8.32 -10.79
C ILE A 25 7.88 -7.47 -11.45
N ASN A 26 7.93 -7.44 -12.79
CA ASN A 26 8.87 -6.61 -13.51
C ASN A 26 8.42 -5.17 -13.24
N LEU A 27 8.79 -4.67 -12.07
CA LEU A 27 8.35 -3.41 -11.53
C LEU A 27 9.08 -2.40 -12.37
N HIS A 28 8.34 -1.84 -13.32
CA HIS A 28 8.88 -0.87 -14.25
C HIS A 28 9.67 0.17 -13.46
N SER A 29 10.98 0.19 -13.70
CA SER A 29 11.89 1.04 -12.96
C SER A 29 11.72 2.46 -13.47
N TYR A 30 11.01 3.28 -12.70
CA TYR A 30 10.75 4.67 -13.05
C TYR A 30 11.62 5.60 -12.20
N PRO A 31 12.29 6.57 -12.83
CA PRO A 31 13.11 7.54 -12.09
C PRO A 31 12.26 8.60 -11.37
N ILE A 32 10.94 8.59 -11.54
CA ILE A 32 10.02 9.57 -10.93
C ILE A 32 9.16 8.83 -9.89
N ARG A 33 9.10 9.39 -8.68
CA ARG A 33 8.21 8.95 -7.60
C ARG A 33 7.32 10.11 -7.18
N CYS A 34 6.02 9.87 -7.13
CA CYS A 34 5.05 10.85 -6.67
C CYS A 34 4.48 10.42 -5.32
N SER A 35 4.32 11.38 -4.42
CA SER A 35 3.58 11.19 -3.17
C SER A 35 2.17 11.73 -3.37
N PHE A 36 1.17 10.96 -2.94
CA PHE A 36 -0.23 11.32 -3.02
C PHE A 36 -0.89 11.19 -1.66
N SER A 37 -1.77 12.14 -1.34
CA SER A 37 -2.65 12.07 -0.19
C SER A 37 -4.09 11.91 -0.67
N PHE A 38 -4.72 10.79 -0.32
CA PHE A 38 -6.10 10.46 -0.68
C PHE A 38 -7.06 10.80 0.47
N THR A 39 -8.23 11.31 0.13
CA THR A 39 -9.28 11.65 1.10
C THR A 39 -10.47 10.70 0.96
N LYS A 40 -11.25 10.54 2.04
CA LYS A 40 -12.50 9.76 2.02
C LYS A 40 -13.59 10.36 1.13
N GLU A 41 -13.41 11.59 0.68
CA GLU A 41 -14.35 12.32 -0.18
C GLU A 41 -14.09 12.04 -1.67
N GLY A 42 -13.19 11.10 -1.99
CA GLY A 42 -12.87 10.70 -3.37
C GLY A 42 -12.00 11.71 -4.12
N SER A 43 -11.22 12.49 -3.38
CA SER A 43 -10.23 13.40 -3.93
C SER A 43 -8.82 12.98 -3.53
N PHE A 44 -7.83 13.39 -4.30
CA PHE A 44 -6.43 13.26 -3.94
C PHE A 44 -5.68 14.55 -4.26
N VAL A 45 -4.55 14.72 -3.58
CA VAL A 45 -3.59 15.78 -3.87
C VAL A 45 -2.22 15.16 -4.12
N ILE A 46 -1.46 15.76 -5.02
CA ILE A 46 -0.04 15.44 -5.22
C ILE A 46 0.74 16.27 -4.18
N ASP A 47 1.52 15.63 -3.32
CA ASP A 47 2.30 16.36 -2.29
C ASP A 47 3.63 16.85 -2.88
N ASN A 48 4.34 15.94 -3.54
CA ASN A 48 5.64 16.18 -4.17
C ASN A 48 5.92 15.16 -5.27
N ILE A 49 6.86 15.53 -6.14
CA ILE A 49 7.37 14.72 -7.24
C ILE A 49 8.88 14.68 -7.13
N SER A 50 9.41 13.51 -6.78
CA SER A 50 10.84 13.26 -6.60
C SER A 50 11.42 12.61 -7.86
N TYR A 51 12.65 13.00 -8.20
CA TYR A 51 13.44 12.36 -9.26
C TYR A 51 14.66 11.66 -8.67
N TYR A 52 14.87 10.41 -9.09
CA TYR A 52 16.02 9.59 -8.73
C TYR A 52 16.79 9.21 -9.99
N SER A 53 18.08 9.51 -10.03
CA SER A 53 18.95 9.13 -11.15
C SER A 53 19.14 7.61 -11.27
N ASP A 54 19.03 6.90 -10.15
CA ASP A 54 18.96 5.44 -10.10
C ASP A 54 17.53 5.02 -9.77
N ALA A 55 16.82 4.47 -10.77
CA ALA A 55 15.43 4.09 -10.63
C ALA A 55 15.23 2.91 -9.66
N LYS A 56 16.28 2.13 -9.34
CA LYS A 56 16.23 1.12 -8.27
C LYS A 56 16.01 1.76 -6.91
N VAL A 57 16.73 2.85 -6.62
CA VAL A 57 16.56 3.60 -5.37
C VAL A 57 15.14 4.16 -5.24
N GLY A 58 14.52 4.56 -6.35
CA GLY A 58 13.14 5.05 -6.37
C GLY A 58 12.08 3.98 -6.11
N THR A 59 12.36 2.71 -6.46
CA THR A 59 11.32 1.68 -6.60
C THR A 59 11.47 0.52 -5.60
N GLU A 60 12.69 0.18 -5.18
CA GLU A 60 12.94 -0.95 -4.28
C GLU A 60 12.34 -0.72 -2.88
N LEU A 61 11.70 -1.75 -2.33
CA LEU A 61 11.05 -1.72 -1.00
C LEU A 61 12.01 -2.12 0.14
N THR A 62 13.31 -2.15 -0.11
CA THR A 62 14.34 -2.51 0.88
C THR A 62 14.58 -1.37 1.88
N ALA A 63 15.03 -1.72 3.09
CA ALA A 63 15.37 -0.74 4.13
C ALA A 63 16.52 0.19 3.68
N GLU A 64 17.49 -0.35 2.95
CA GLU A 64 18.62 0.40 2.40
C GLU A 64 18.17 1.41 1.33
N ALA A 65 17.25 1.03 0.45
CA ALA A 65 16.69 1.94 -0.55
C ALA A 65 15.87 3.05 0.13
N ASP A 66 15.09 2.72 1.16
CA ASP A 66 14.33 3.71 1.94
C ASP A 66 15.24 4.71 2.64
N TRP A 67 16.29 4.23 3.31
CA TRP A 67 17.29 5.08 3.95
C TRP A 67 17.94 6.04 2.94
N LYS A 68 18.33 5.53 1.76
CA LYS A 68 18.89 6.37 0.70
C LYS A 68 17.89 7.44 0.25
N ARG A 69 16.63 7.08 0.01
CA ARG A 69 15.57 8.02 -0.42
C ARG A 69 15.40 9.21 0.53
N ARG A 70 15.51 9.00 1.84
CA ARG A 70 15.40 10.07 2.86
C ARG A 70 16.50 11.14 2.73
N GLY A 71 17.63 10.81 2.11
CA GLY A 71 18.73 11.74 1.86
C GLY A 71 18.58 12.56 0.57
N PHE A 72 17.61 12.27 -0.29
CA PHE A 72 17.41 13.00 -1.55
C PHE A 72 16.41 14.15 -1.40
N TYR A 73 16.58 15.15 -2.26
CA TYR A 73 15.57 16.20 -2.41
C TYR A 73 14.30 15.62 -3.02
N LEU A 74 13.17 15.79 -2.33
CA LEU A 74 11.88 15.21 -2.73
C LEU A 74 11.14 16.04 -3.79
N GLY A 75 11.72 17.16 -4.22
CA GLY A 75 11.02 18.17 -5.01
C GLY A 75 10.41 19.26 -4.11
N PRO A 76 9.96 20.37 -4.71
CA PRO A 76 9.20 21.38 -4.00
C PRO A 76 7.81 20.84 -3.63
N GLN A 77 7.11 21.58 -2.76
CA GLN A 77 5.69 21.33 -2.53
C GLN A 77 4.93 21.57 -3.84
N PHE A 78 4.11 20.62 -4.27
CA PHE A 78 3.52 20.61 -5.61
C PHE A 78 2.67 21.87 -5.90
N ASP A 79 1.91 22.35 -4.91
CA ASP A 79 1.06 23.54 -5.01
C ASP A 79 1.83 24.86 -5.24
N THR A 80 3.16 24.86 -5.00
CA THR A 80 4.03 26.01 -5.26
C THR A 80 4.59 26.04 -6.69
N LEU A 81 4.35 24.99 -7.49
CA LEU A 81 4.73 24.95 -8.90
C LEU A 81 3.90 25.93 -9.73
N ASP A 82 4.38 26.27 -10.92
CA ASP A 82 3.58 27.03 -11.88
C ASP A 82 2.28 26.27 -12.22
N VAL A 83 1.17 27.00 -12.34
CA VAL A 83 -0.17 26.40 -12.56
C VAL A 83 -0.22 25.56 -13.83
N SER A 84 0.42 25.98 -14.92
CA SER A 84 0.40 25.15 -16.15
C SER A 84 1.19 23.86 -15.95
N LEU A 85 2.25 23.89 -15.14
CA LEU A 85 3.00 22.68 -14.82
C LEU A 85 2.18 21.72 -13.94
N GLN A 86 1.41 22.25 -12.99
CA GLN A 86 0.48 21.45 -12.18
C GLN A 86 -0.56 20.76 -13.07
N ASP A 87 -1.21 21.51 -13.96
CA ASP A 87 -2.21 20.98 -14.91
C ASP A 87 -1.63 19.86 -15.79
N GLU A 88 -0.37 20.00 -16.22
CA GLU A 88 0.30 19.03 -17.08
C GLU A 88 0.62 17.73 -16.34
N PHE A 89 1.02 17.83 -15.06
CA PHE A 89 1.20 16.66 -14.21
C PHE A 89 -0.13 15.97 -13.90
N ASP A 90 -1.20 16.72 -13.63
CA ASP A 90 -2.51 16.14 -13.37
C ASP A 90 -3.02 15.35 -14.59
N LYS A 91 -2.89 15.90 -15.80
CA LYS A 91 -3.22 15.17 -17.05
C LYS A 91 -2.37 13.91 -17.19
N PHE A 92 -1.05 14.02 -16.96
CA PHE A 92 -0.13 12.89 -17.04
C PHE A 92 -0.49 11.75 -16.07
N MET A 93 -0.95 12.08 -14.86
CA MET A 93 -1.41 11.12 -13.85
C MET A 93 -2.74 10.48 -14.24
N GLN A 94 -3.69 11.28 -14.73
CA GLN A 94 -5.00 10.79 -15.19
C GLN A 94 -4.87 9.79 -16.35
N GLU A 95 -3.98 10.06 -17.32
CA GLU A 95 -3.67 9.14 -18.43
C GLU A 95 -3.13 7.78 -17.97
N ARG A 96 -2.54 7.72 -16.76
CA ARG A 96 -2.03 6.50 -16.13
C ARG A 96 -3.02 5.84 -15.17
N GLY A 97 -4.26 6.34 -15.12
CA GLY A 97 -5.32 5.80 -14.26
C GLY A 97 -5.30 6.33 -12.82
N ILE A 98 -4.45 7.31 -12.51
CA ILE A 98 -4.49 8.01 -11.22
C ILE A 98 -5.50 9.15 -11.36
N ASN A 99 -6.75 8.86 -11.02
CA ASN A 99 -7.91 9.73 -11.23
C ASN A 99 -8.94 9.56 -10.10
N GLU A 100 -10.10 10.20 -10.23
CA GLU A 100 -11.19 10.14 -9.24
C GLU A 100 -11.63 8.69 -8.91
N THR A 101 -11.66 7.79 -9.89
CA THR A 101 -12.01 6.38 -9.63
C THR A 101 -11.03 5.72 -8.67
N LEU A 102 -9.72 5.93 -8.88
CA LEU A 102 -8.71 5.44 -7.95
C LEU A 102 -8.83 6.15 -6.59
N ALA A 103 -9.20 7.42 -6.60
CA ALA A 103 -9.33 8.23 -5.39
C ALA A 103 -10.45 7.75 -4.45
N TYR A 104 -11.58 7.28 -5.01
CA TYR A 104 -12.62 6.61 -4.22
C TYR A 104 -12.21 5.19 -3.80
N PHE A 105 -11.55 4.46 -4.69
CA PHE A 105 -11.17 3.08 -4.43
C PHE A 105 -10.17 2.91 -3.27
N VAL A 106 -9.13 3.76 -3.19
CA VAL A 106 -8.05 3.59 -2.22
C VAL A 106 -8.56 3.63 -0.76
N PRO A 107 -9.35 4.64 -0.33
CA PRO A 107 -9.93 4.66 1.02
C PRO A 107 -10.89 3.49 1.30
N GLU A 108 -11.77 3.14 0.35
CA GLU A 108 -12.72 2.03 0.52
C GLU A 108 -11.99 0.69 0.69
N TYR A 109 -10.96 0.46 -0.13
CA TYR A 109 -10.16 -0.76 -0.04
C TYR A 109 -9.32 -0.80 1.24
N ALA A 110 -8.82 0.34 1.70
CA ALA A 110 -8.11 0.43 2.97
C ALA A 110 -9.02 0.04 4.16
N GLU A 111 -10.27 0.51 4.19
CA GLU A 111 -11.25 0.16 5.22
C GLU A 111 -11.60 -1.34 5.19
N TYR A 112 -11.80 -1.90 4.00
CA TYR A 112 -12.02 -3.33 3.83
C TYR A 112 -10.84 -4.16 4.36
N LYS A 113 -9.60 -3.77 4.01
CA LYS A 113 -8.39 -4.47 4.47
C LYS A 113 -8.24 -4.36 5.99
N GLU A 114 -8.44 -3.17 6.56
CA GLU A 114 -8.37 -2.93 7.99
C GLU A 114 -9.34 -3.84 8.76
N GLN A 115 -10.58 -3.99 8.27
CA GLN A 115 -11.56 -4.89 8.88
C GLN A 115 -11.11 -6.36 8.83
N LYS A 116 -10.51 -6.82 7.72
CA LYS A 116 -9.98 -8.18 7.60
C LYS A 116 -8.83 -8.42 8.59
N GLU A 117 -7.88 -7.49 8.67
CA GLU A 117 -6.76 -7.55 9.60
C GLU A 117 -7.24 -7.52 11.05
N TYR A 118 -8.26 -6.71 11.36
CA TYR A 118 -8.84 -6.65 12.71
C TYR A 118 -9.45 -7.98 13.15
N VAL A 119 -10.20 -8.65 12.27
CA VAL A 119 -10.75 -9.99 12.56
C VAL A 119 -9.64 -11.01 12.75
N SER A 120 -8.62 -11.01 11.88
CA SER A 120 -7.45 -11.88 12.02
C SER A 120 -6.74 -11.67 13.36
N TRP A 121 -6.51 -10.40 13.73
CA TRP A 121 -5.90 -10.03 14.99
C TRP A 121 -6.73 -10.52 16.19
N LEU A 122 -8.05 -10.36 16.17
CA LEU A 122 -8.92 -10.88 17.23
C LEU A 122 -8.83 -12.40 17.37
N THR A 123 -8.81 -13.12 16.25
CA THR A 123 -8.64 -14.58 16.24
C THR A 123 -7.32 -14.98 16.89
N ASN A 124 -6.22 -14.32 16.54
CA ASN A 124 -4.91 -14.59 17.10
C ASN A 124 -4.84 -14.29 18.61
N VAL A 125 -5.46 -13.20 19.06
CA VAL A 125 -5.54 -12.86 20.49
C VAL A 125 -6.36 -13.90 21.25
N LYS A 126 -7.48 -14.35 20.70
CA LYS A 126 -8.30 -15.41 21.30
C LYS A 126 -7.47 -16.69 21.46
N SER A 127 -6.82 -17.16 20.39
CA SER A 127 -5.98 -18.38 20.43
C SER A 127 -4.85 -18.29 21.45
N PHE A 128 -4.24 -17.11 21.62
CA PHE A 128 -3.22 -16.89 22.64
C PHE A 128 -3.77 -16.98 24.08
N VAL A 129 -5.00 -16.53 24.34
CA VAL A 129 -5.62 -16.55 25.68
C VAL A 129 -6.16 -17.94 26.04
N GLU A 130 -6.59 -18.73 25.06
CA GLU A 130 -7.13 -20.08 25.26
C GLU A 130 -6.05 -21.18 25.39
N ALA A 131 -4.79 -20.87 25.08
CA ALA A 131 -3.63 -21.77 25.22
C ALA A 131 -3.11 -21.87 26.67
#